data_AF-A0A166N3V1-F1
#
_entry.id   AF-A0A166N3V1-F1
#
_cell.length_a   1.000
_cell.length_b   1.000
_cell.length_c   1.000
_cell.angle_alpha   90.00
_cell.angle_beta   90.00
_cell.angle_gamma   90.00
#
_symmetry.space_group_name_H-M   'P 1'
#
loop_
_entity.id
_entity.type
_entity.pdbx_description
1 polymer ?
#
loop_
_entity_poly.entity_id
_entity_poly.type
_entity_poly.pdbx_seq_one_letter_code
_entity_poly.pdbx_strand_id
1 'polypeptide(L)'
;MAAAARALLAMPHSLATSPAIRGGQWISDAKKQNRALPQTSRHQAPLATETVNLDYPDIVSQDQLESLLTECTSNSSNSIRVPHGIEVFHTLDGYSAKETNRYDPNHECDEISDKRKKDDRINQSLRITIQAFTARWLPLILNRTNSQTDEVEEVIRKTWRAARNDMLKVLNRVSYRSVLTLFLFSQTPIPPGISEDEEEDGISGLAGVWASTITGSISDPSCAEEYLQLENRIYWAAVIWDTSSSLVFNLRASLTSGLKGACLEPVWLLARAFLVGSFHPQTETWRTNGFQVTDETAMKILSGAAVGNIYIWKTITSLKEALREGVAEDSLLLTWRALLDAIDIYQTSIRPLLNTCEKKLHHLDQERRLCWFEVSLKYHLGILAMVDALEVAKRLDMLAQIRDLGQETESEIFNVLKFGVDSTYTIRCARERASEIGSDRTTQAPYQMVMTSVIAIHPLASIVVDAVALAQKTITSKHSQGKIKDEVYSYLDSMLVKALGQLTQHPQRVTLARKDL
;
A
#
# COMPACT_ATOMS: atom_id res chain seq x y z
N MET A 1 -0.19 -1.04 13.07
CA MET A 1 -1.29 -0.23 12.50
C MET A 1 -0.81 1.11 11.94
N ALA A 2 -0.26 2.04 12.73
CA ALA A 2 0.33 3.29 12.20
C ALA A 2 1.50 3.08 11.20
N ALA A 3 2.23 1.96 11.26
CA ALA A 3 3.25 1.59 10.27
C ALA A 3 2.65 1.07 8.93
N ALA A 4 1.55 0.33 8.97
CA ALA A 4 0.84 -0.14 7.77
C ALA A 4 0.04 0.98 7.08
N ALA A 5 -0.57 1.88 7.87
CA ALA A 5 -1.14 3.12 7.37
C ALA A 5 -0.06 4.09 6.84
N ARG A 6 1.13 4.12 7.47
CA ARG A 6 2.31 4.82 6.93
C ARG A 6 2.77 4.19 5.62
N ALA A 7 2.88 2.87 5.49
CA ALA A 7 3.26 2.21 4.24
C ALA A 7 2.29 2.54 3.08
N LEU A 8 0.97 2.47 3.32
CA LEU A 8 -0.07 2.89 2.38
C LEU A 8 0.04 4.37 1.95
N LEU A 9 0.52 5.24 2.84
CA LEU A 9 0.58 6.71 2.65
C LEU A 9 2.01 7.25 2.43
N ALA A 10 3.04 6.39 2.44
CA ALA A 10 4.46 6.74 2.26
C ALA A 10 4.93 6.56 0.81
N MET A 11 4.23 5.74 0.01
CA MET A 11 4.43 5.65 -1.44
C MET A 11 4.42 7.02 -2.18
N PRO A 12 3.57 8.01 -1.84
CA PRO A 12 3.60 9.34 -2.45
C PRO A 12 4.75 10.23 -1.98
N HIS A 13 5.45 9.89 -0.87
CA HIS A 13 6.46 10.76 -0.27
C HIS A 13 7.74 10.86 -1.13
N SER A 14 8.10 9.81 -1.87
CA SER A 14 9.27 9.83 -2.77
C SER A 14 8.99 10.48 -4.13
N LEU A 15 7.73 10.48 -4.58
CA LEU A 15 7.35 11.18 -5.81
C LEU A 15 7.37 12.69 -5.58
N ALA A 16 6.74 13.18 -4.51
CA ALA A 16 6.67 14.63 -4.23
C ALA A 16 7.98 15.28 -3.76
N THR A 17 8.91 14.52 -3.18
CA THR A 17 10.22 15.07 -2.76
C THR A 17 11.27 15.04 -3.86
N SER A 18 10.96 14.48 -5.05
CA SER A 18 11.86 14.46 -6.19
C SER A 18 12.04 15.88 -6.74
N PRO A 19 13.27 16.43 -6.76
CA PRO A 19 13.53 17.77 -7.27
C PRO A 19 13.22 17.95 -8.76
N ALA A 20 13.03 16.84 -9.50
CA ALA A 20 12.56 16.86 -10.89
C ALA A 20 11.10 17.34 -11.04
N ILE A 21 10.30 17.31 -9.96
CA ILE A 21 8.91 17.81 -9.94
C ILE A 21 8.86 19.32 -9.59
N ARG A 22 9.95 19.88 -9.05
CA ARG A 22 10.12 21.33 -8.94
C ARG A 22 10.73 21.87 -10.21
N GLY A 23 9.88 22.32 -11.14
CA GLY A 23 10.30 23.10 -12.29
C GLY A 23 11.09 24.33 -11.84
N GLY A 24 12.42 24.27 -11.94
CA GLY A 24 13.29 25.44 -11.95
C GLY A 24 14.15 25.70 -10.72
N GLN A 25 15.09 24.80 -10.36
CA GLN A 25 16.30 25.24 -9.61
C GLN A 25 17.45 24.22 -9.57
N TRP A 26 18.05 23.84 -10.72
CA TRP A 26 19.19 22.90 -10.73
C TRP A 26 20.39 23.32 -11.59
N ILE A 27 20.55 24.61 -11.92
CA ILE A 27 21.76 25.10 -12.59
C ILE A 27 22.85 25.57 -11.59
N SER A 28 22.58 25.73 -10.30
CA SER A 28 23.55 26.39 -9.39
C SER A 28 24.43 25.48 -8.52
N ASP A 29 24.05 24.24 -8.23
CA ASP A 29 24.64 23.56 -7.05
C ASP A 29 25.67 22.46 -7.37
N ALA A 30 26.04 22.29 -8.64
CA ALA A 30 27.10 21.36 -9.06
C ALA A 30 28.54 21.89 -8.86
N LYS A 31 28.81 22.73 -7.83
CA LYS A 31 30.14 23.35 -7.66
C LYS A 31 30.78 23.33 -6.26
N LYS A 32 30.24 22.63 -5.26
CA LYS A 32 30.91 22.55 -3.95
C LYS A 32 30.86 21.15 -3.33
N GLN A 33 31.81 20.30 -3.75
CA GLN A 33 32.25 19.16 -2.97
C GLN A 33 33.77 19.09 -3.03
N ASN A 34 34.44 19.40 -1.92
CA ASN A 34 35.77 18.86 -1.63
C ASN A 34 36.17 19.09 -0.15
N ARG A 35 36.81 18.04 0.41
CA ARG A 35 37.47 17.89 1.73
C ARG A 35 36.54 17.50 2.90
N ALA A 36 36.86 16.56 3.79
CA ALA A 36 37.95 15.59 3.93
C ALA A 36 37.54 14.54 5.00
N LEU A 37 38.12 13.33 4.94
CA LEU A 37 38.19 12.31 6.02
C LEU A 37 39.38 12.65 6.97
N PRO A 38 39.62 12.02 8.18
CA PRO A 38 39.48 10.56 8.44
C PRO A 38 39.24 10.01 9.89
N GLN A 39 38.92 8.69 9.93
CA GLN A 39 39.47 7.57 10.77
C GLN A 39 39.00 7.15 12.21
N THR A 40 38.66 5.84 12.30
CA THR A 40 38.85 4.81 13.37
C THR A 40 38.03 4.90 14.68
N SER A 41 37.60 3.83 15.38
CA SER A 41 38.13 2.48 15.61
C SER A 41 37.04 1.43 16.03
N ARG A 42 37.49 0.17 16.14
CA ARG A 42 36.79 -1.09 16.52
C ARG A 42 36.25 -1.12 17.97
N HIS A 43 35.20 -1.91 18.22
CA HIS A 43 35.17 -2.99 19.22
C HIS A 43 33.98 -3.93 18.99
N GLN A 44 34.13 -5.20 19.40
CA GLN A 44 33.29 -6.36 19.08
C GLN A 44 32.90 -7.09 20.37
N ALA A 45 31.75 -7.80 20.31
CA ALA A 45 31.25 -8.91 21.16
C ALA A 45 30.43 -8.59 22.44
N PRO A 46 29.60 -9.53 22.99
CA PRO A 46 28.95 -10.73 22.41
C PRO A 46 27.43 -10.87 22.70
N LEU A 47 26.84 -11.94 22.14
CA LEU A 47 25.48 -12.45 22.34
C LEU A 47 25.15 -12.84 23.80
N ALA A 48 23.90 -12.64 24.20
CA ALA A 48 23.23 -13.45 25.21
C ALA A 48 21.75 -13.64 24.81
N THR A 49 21.36 -14.91 24.62
CA THR A 49 19.99 -15.39 24.54
C THR A 49 19.44 -15.57 25.95
N GLU A 50 18.40 -14.82 26.31
CA GLU A 50 17.56 -15.11 27.48
C GLU A 50 16.11 -15.33 27.04
N THR A 51 15.64 -16.55 27.28
CA THR A 51 14.24 -16.98 27.20
C THR A 51 13.48 -16.42 28.39
N VAL A 52 12.52 -15.52 28.16
CA VAL A 52 11.60 -15.03 29.19
C VAL A 52 10.24 -15.67 28.98
N ASN A 53 9.80 -16.46 29.97
CA ASN A 53 8.43 -16.94 30.13
C ASN A 53 7.49 -15.73 30.22
N LEU A 54 6.48 -15.67 29.35
CA LEU A 54 5.42 -14.67 29.40
C LEU A 54 4.18 -15.30 30.04
N ASP A 55 3.87 -14.87 31.27
CA ASP A 55 2.56 -15.05 31.89
C ASP A 55 1.47 -14.38 31.02
N TYR A 56 0.38 -15.11 30.78
CA TYR A 56 -0.78 -14.65 30.00
C TYR A 56 -1.62 -13.65 30.83
N PRO A 57 -2.03 -12.48 30.28
CA PRO A 57 -2.91 -11.58 31.03
C PRO A 57 -4.39 -11.98 30.93
N ASP A 58 -5.16 -11.44 31.87
CA ASP A 58 -6.61 -11.58 32.07
C ASP A 58 -7.49 -11.02 30.95
N ILE A 59 -8.79 -11.36 31.03
CA ILE A 59 -9.93 -11.05 30.15
C ILE A 59 -9.95 -9.56 29.74
N VAL A 60 -10.01 -9.30 28.43
CA VAL A 60 -10.14 -7.95 27.86
C VAL A 60 -11.62 -7.64 27.66
N SER A 61 -12.13 -6.54 28.21
CA SER A 61 -13.55 -6.16 28.06
C SER A 61 -13.84 -5.46 26.73
N GLN A 62 -15.09 -5.43 26.28
CA GLN A 62 -15.52 -4.69 25.08
C GLN A 62 -15.11 -3.20 25.13
N ASP A 63 -15.19 -2.56 26.29
CA ASP A 63 -14.77 -1.16 26.47
C ASP A 63 -13.26 -0.97 26.22
N GLN A 64 -12.44 -1.97 26.52
CA GLN A 64 -11.00 -1.95 26.23
C GLN A 64 -10.72 -2.16 24.73
N LEU A 65 -11.53 -2.96 24.03
CA LEU A 65 -11.46 -3.10 22.57
C LEU A 65 -11.82 -1.79 21.86
N GLU A 66 -12.87 -1.12 22.32
CA GLU A 66 -13.28 0.19 21.81
C GLU A 66 -12.24 1.27 22.16
N SER A 67 -11.57 1.18 23.32
CA SER A 67 -10.42 2.04 23.69
C SER A 67 -9.24 1.89 22.72
N LEU A 68 -8.82 0.66 22.41
CA LEU A 68 -7.72 0.37 21.47
C LEU A 68 -7.99 0.90 20.05
N LEU A 69 -9.23 0.77 19.58
CA LEU A 69 -9.66 1.35 18.29
C LEU A 69 -9.71 2.89 18.36
N THR A 70 -10.07 3.46 19.50
CA THR A 70 -10.11 4.90 19.71
C THR A 70 -8.70 5.51 19.78
N GLU A 71 -7.73 4.81 20.36
CA GLU A 71 -6.31 5.21 20.40
C GLU A 71 -5.70 5.35 18.99
N CYS A 72 -6.18 4.56 18.02
CA CYS A 72 -5.78 4.70 16.61
C CYS A 72 -6.28 6.00 15.94
N THR A 73 -7.20 6.72 16.59
CA THR A 73 -7.90 7.89 16.04
C THR A 73 -7.84 9.13 16.92
N SER A 74 -7.24 9.05 18.11
CA SER A 74 -7.28 10.13 19.10
C SER A 74 -6.14 11.14 18.90
N ASN A 75 -6.49 12.42 18.82
CA ASN A 75 -5.57 13.56 18.94
C ASN A 75 -5.29 13.86 20.42
N SER A 76 -4.90 12.84 21.19
CA SER A 76 -4.53 13.03 22.58
C SER A 76 -3.17 13.74 22.64
N SER A 77 -3.13 14.88 23.32
CA SER A 77 -1.98 15.77 23.53
C SER A 77 -0.76 15.11 24.20
N ASN A 78 -0.81 13.81 24.49
CA ASN A 78 0.29 13.02 25.00
C ASN A 78 0.66 11.90 24.01
N SER A 79 1.60 12.21 23.12
CA SER A 79 2.56 11.27 22.51
C SER A 79 2.09 10.13 21.59
N ILE A 80 0.94 10.24 20.91
CA ILE A 80 0.69 9.44 19.68
C ILE A 80 0.28 10.41 18.56
N ARG A 81 1.26 10.76 17.71
CA ARG A 81 1.01 11.60 16.51
C ARG A 81 0.08 10.84 15.56
N VAL A 82 -0.95 11.52 15.05
CA VAL A 82 -1.71 11.07 13.88
C VAL A 82 -0.71 10.64 12.80
N PRO A 83 -0.92 9.53 12.09
CA PRO A 83 -0.08 9.19 10.96
C PRO A 83 0.02 10.39 10.01
N HIS A 84 1.24 10.90 9.78
CA HIS A 84 1.52 12.10 8.97
C HIS A 84 0.79 12.11 7.60
N GLY A 85 0.38 10.95 7.08
CA GLY A 85 -0.40 10.85 5.85
C GLY A 85 -1.88 11.25 5.96
N ILE A 86 -2.54 11.12 7.12
CA ILE A 86 -3.94 11.55 7.31
C ILE A 86 -4.02 13.07 7.45
N GLU A 87 -3.02 13.67 8.10
CA GLU A 87 -2.90 15.12 8.26
C GLU A 87 -2.88 15.85 6.91
N VAL A 88 -2.28 15.24 5.87
CA VAL A 88 -2.27 15.78 4.50
C VAL A 88 -3.68 16.10 3.98
N PHE A 89 -4.63 15.17 4.16
CA PHE A 89 -6.01 15.33 3.68
C PHE A 89 -6.76 16.42 4.46
N HIS A 90 -6.50 16.50 5.76
CA HIS A 90 -7.08 17.55 6.61
C HIS A 90 -6.52 18.94 6.24
N THR A 91 -5.21 19.04 6.03
CA THR A 91 -4.54 20.29 5.64
C THR A 91 -5.06 20.79 4.29
N LEU A 92 -5.23 19.90 3.31
CA LEU A 92 -5.76 20.26 2.00
C LEU A 92 -7.22 20.70 2.02
N ASP A 93 -8.09 19.99 2.76
CA ASP A 93 -9.47 20.45 2.97
C ASP A 93 -9.50 21.84 3.61
N GLY A 94 -8.55 22.14 4.52
CA GLY A 94 -8.37 23.47 5.11
C GLY A 94 -7.95 24.53 4.11
N TYR A 95 -7.12 24.20 3.12
CA TYR A 95 -6.74 25.11 2.04
C TYR A 95 -7.91 25.40 1.10
N SER A 96 -8.63 24.37 0.62
CA SER A 96 -9.80 24.55 -0.25
C SER A 96 -10.92 25.36 0.43
N ALA A 97 -11.13 25.16 1.74
CA ALA A 97 -12.14 25.89 2.50
C ALA A 97 -11.85 27.40 2.65
N LYS A 98 -10.57 27.80 2.64
CA LYS A 98 -10.14 29.21 2.68
C LYS A 98 -10.34 29.91 1.35
N GLU A 99 -10.36 29.18 0.25
CA GLU A 99 -10.58 29.72 -1.09
C GLU A 99 -12.05 30.10 -1.31
N THR A 100 -12.98 29.24 -0.88
CA THR A 100 -14.43 29.47 -1.02
C THR A 100 -14.94 30.67 -0.22
N ASN A 101 -14.32 30.97 0.93
CA ASN A 101 -14.75 32.06 1.82
C ASN A 101 -14.27 33.46 1.39
N ARG A 102 -13.51 33.60 0.30
CA ARG A 102 -13.00 34.92 -0.15
C ARG A 102 -14.03 35.75 -0.94
N TYR A 103 -15.22 35.24 -1.23
CA TYR A 103 -16.16 35.86 -2.16
C TYR A 103 -17.43 36.49 -1.56
N ASP A 104 -17.74 36.36 -0.26
CA ASP A 104 -18.88 37.08 0.33
C ASP A 104 -18.73 37.34 1.84
N PRO A 105 -18.47 38.59 2.28
CA PRO A 105 -18.33 38.94 3.69
C PRO A 105 -19.65 39.20 4.43
N ASN A 106 -20.83 39.10 3.79
CA ASN A 106 -22.09 39.57 4.38
C ASN A 106 -23.04 38.49 4.95
N HIS A 107 -22.61 37.22 5.06
CA HIS A 107 -23.47 36.12 5.55
C HIS A 107 -22.83 35.22 6.63
N GLU A 108 -22.06 35.82 7.56
CA GLU A 108 -21.05 35.07 8.35
C GLU A 108 -21.55 34.18 9.51
N CYS A 109 -22.72 34.37 10.13
CA CYS A 109 -22.99 33.68 11.41
C CYS A 109 -23.57 32.25 11.27
N ASP A 110 -24.56 32.06 10.40
CA ASP A 110 -25.25 30.75 10.25
C ASP A 110 -24.45 29.77 9.38
N GLU A 111 -23.74 30.26 8.35
CA GLU A 111 -22.93 29.41 7.47
C GLU A 111 -21.70 28.81 8.16
N ILE A 112 -21.09 29.53 9.12
CA ILE A 112 -19.93 29.03 9.88
C ILE A 112 -20.35 27.86 10.80
N SER A 113 -21.52 27.95 11.44
CA SER A 113 -22.09 26.88 12.25
C SER A 113 -22.30 25.60 11.43
N ASP A 114 -22.91 25.74 10.25
CA ASP A 114 -23.26 24.60 9.42
C ASP A 114 -22.04 24.00 8.70
N LYS A 115 -21.03 24.81 8.36
CA LYS A 115 -19.73 24.34 7.84
C LYS A 115 -18.97 23.54 8.89
N ARG A 116 -18.93 23.99 10.16
CA ARG A 116 -18.32 23.23 11.28
C ARG A 116 -19.02 21.90 11.51
N LYS A 117 -20.35 21.88 11.58
CA LYS A 117 -21.12 20.62 11.70
C LYS A 117 -20.86 19.66 10.54
N LYS A 118 -20.69 20.18 9.31
CA LYS A 118 -20.31 19.35 8.15
C LYS A 118 -18.90 18.78 8.31
N ASP A 119 -17.95 19.59 8.79
CA ASP A 119 -16.56 19.18 9.06
C ASP A 119 -16.46 18.10 10.13
N ASP A 120 -17.16 18.28 11.24
CA ASP A 120 -17.23 17.31 12.35
C ASP A 120 -17.78 15.96 11.87
N ARG A 121 -18.80 16.00 11.00
CA ARG A 121 -19.37 14.80 10.39
C ARG A 121 -18.37 14.04 9.50
N ILE A 122 -17.58 14.73 8.67
CA ILE A 122 -16.60 14.02 7.83
C ILE A 122 -15.43 13.48 8.65
N ASN A 123 -14.98 14.22 9.66
CA ASN A 123 -13.99 13.74 10.61
C ASN A 123 -14.47 12.49 11.36
N GLN A 124 -15.75 12.46 11.73
CA GLN A 124 -16.35 11.30 12.36
C GLN A 124 -16.39 10.09 11.41
N SER A 125 -16.87 10.27 10.18
CA SER A 125 -16.91 9.18 9.19
C SER A 125 -15.51 8.64 8.87
N LEU A 126 -14.50 9.52 8.77
CA LEU A 126 -13.11 9.12 8.58
C LEU A 126 -12.57 8.32 9.78
N ARG A 127 -12.85 8.75 11.02
CA ARG A 127 -12.44 8.02 12.23
C ARG A 127 -13.06 6.63 12.29
N ILE A 128 -14.38 6.52 12.09
CA ILE A 128 -15.09 5.22 12.07
C ILE A 128 -14.50 4.31 11.00
N THR A 129 -14.18 4.85 9.83
CA THR A 129 -13.60 4.07 8.73
C THR A 129 -12.17 3.62 9.02
N ILE A 130 -11.35 4.46 9.64
CA ILE A 130 -10.00 4.05 10.10
C ILE A 130 -10.14 2.92 11.11
N GLN A 131 -11.05 3.04 12.08
CA GLN A 131 -11.32 1.98 13.06
C GLN A 131 -11.71 0.68 12.37
N ALA A 132 -12.68 0.72 11.45
CA ALA A 132 -13.12 -0.45 10.67
C ALA A 132 -11.96 -1.07 9.88
N PHE A 133 -11.19 -0.23 9.18
CA PHE A 133 -10.03 -0.66 8.42
C PHE A 133 -8.98 -1.34 9.32
N THR A 134 -8.70 -0.78 10.49
CA THR A 134 -7.70 -1.31 11.43
C THR A 134 -8.17 -2.49 12.27
N ALA A 135 -9.49 -2.64 12.47
CA ALA A 135 -10.07 -3.71 13.27
C ALA A 135 -9.65 -5.11 12.79
N ARG A 136 -9.26 -5.24 11.52
CA ARG A 136 -8.70 -6.48 10.96
C ARG A 136 -7.48 -7.03 11.64
N TRP A 137 -6.73 -6.20 12.36
CA TRP A 137 -5.51 -6.62 13.08
C TRP A 137 -5.77 -6.85 14.58
N LEU A 138 -7.00 -6.63 15.08
CA LEU A 138 -7.34 -6.91 16.47
C LEU A 138 -7.06 -8.36 16.88
N PRO A 139 -7.42 -9.40 16.07
CA PRO A 139 -7.11 -10.79 16.42
C PRO A 139 -5.61 -11.04 16.60
N LEU A 140 -4.76 -10.40 15.78
CA LEU A 140 -3.31 -10.51 15.92
C LEU A 140 -2.79 -9.86 17.19
N ILE A 141 -3.30 -8.67 17.52
CA ILE A 141 -2.80 -7.87 18.65
C ILE A 141 -3.18 -8.50 19.98
N LEU A 142 -4.41 -9.03 20.05
CA LEU A 142 -4.96 -9.60 21.27
C LEU A 142 -4.45 -11.02 21.53
N ASN A 143 -3.90 -11.69 20.51
CA ASN A 143 -3.14 -12.96 20.58
C ASN A 143 -3.79 -14.06 21.43
N ARG A 144 -5.08 -14.37 21.23
CA ARG A 144 -5.82 -15.17 22.23
C ARG A 144 -6.84 -16.19 21.71
N THR A 145 -7.07 -17.14 22.62
CA THR A 145 -7.86 -18.37 22.61
C THR A 145 -9.33 -18.23 22.20
N ASN A 146 -9.92 -19.33 21.70
CA ASN A 146 -11.26 -19.46 21.10
C ASN A 146 -12.44 -18.75 21.80
N SER A 147 -12.38 -18.46 23.10
CA SER A 147 -13.49 -17.82 23.84
C SER A 147 -13.60 -16.31 23.65
N GLN A 148 -12.55 -15.63 23.16
CA GLN A 148 -12.55 -14.18 22.90
C GLN A 148 -12.74 -13.85 21.42
N THR A 149 -12.81 -14.87 20.56
CA THR A 149 -12.97 -14.71 19.11
C THR A 149 -14.33 -14.07 18.78
N ASP A 150 -15.40 -14.51 19.44
CA ASP A 150 -16.77 -14.05 19.14
C ASP A 150 -16.97 -12.56 19.48
N GLU A 151 -16.43 -12.09 20.61
CA GLU A 151 -16.51 -10.67 21.01
C GLU A 151 -15.70 -9.76 20.07
N VAL A 152 -14.49 -10.19 19.68
CA VAL A 152 -13.66 -9.44 18.74
C VAL A 152 -14.30 -9.40 17.36
N GLU A 153 -14.88 -10.50 16.90
CA GLU A 153 -15.63 -10.56 15.64
C GLU A 153 -16.86 -9.66 15.66
N GLU A 154 -17.59 -9.58 16.77
CA GLU A 154 -18.72 -8.67 16.90
C GLU A 154 -18.27 -7.20 16.86
N VAL A 155 -17.16 -6.85 17.52
CA VAL A 155 -16.59 -5.50 17.44
C VAL A 155 -16.18 -5.16 16.00
N ILE A 156 -15.53 -6.08 15.29
CA ILE A 156 -15.18 -5.89 13.87
C ILE A 156 -16.45 -5.66 13.03
N ARG A 157 -17.48 -6.49 13.21
CA ARG A 157 -18.76 -6.41 12.47
C ARG A 157 -19.48 -5.10 12.74
N LYS A 158 -19.59 -4.71 14.01
CA LYS A 158 -20.20 -3.44 14.46
C LYS A 158 -19.49 -2.24 13.84
N THR A 159 -18.15 -2.24 13.86
CA THR A 159 -17.35 -1.14 13.31
C THR A 159 -17.45 -1.06 11.79
N TRP A 160 -17.47 -2.21 11.10
CA TRP A 160 -17.69 -2.27 9.65
C TRP A 160 -19.07 -1.74 9.26
N ARG A 161 -20.14 -2.17 9.93
CA ARG A 161 -21.52 -1.68 9.70
C ARG A 161 -21.63 -0.17 9.95
N ALA A 162 -20.99 0.32 11.00
CA ALA A 162 -20.94 1.75 11.30
C ALA A 162 -20.27 2.53 10.17
N ALA A 163 -19.14 2.05 9.64
CA ALA A 163 -18.48 2.67 8.49
C ALA A 163 -19.36 2.62 7.24
N ARG A 164 -19.95 1.46 6.92
CA ARG A 164 -20.86 1.27 5.78
C ARG A 164 -22.02 2.26 5.79
N ASN A 165 -22.67 2.45 6.94
CA ASN A 165 -23.81 3.36 7.11
C ASN A 165 -23.45 4.84 6.85
N ASP A 166 -22.18 5.19 6.91
CA ASP A 166 -21.69 6.54 6.63
C ASP A 166 -21.30 6.74 5.15
N MET A 167 -21.13 5.68 4.35
CA MET A 167 -20.62 5.78 2.98
C MET A 167 -21.50 6.64 2.06
N LEU A 168 -22.84 6.52 2.13
CA LEU A 168 -23.75 7.39 1.35
C LEU A 168 -23.63 8.87 1.76
N LYS A 169 -23.33 9.14 3.03
CA LYS A 169 -23.16 10.51 3.56
C LYS A 169 -21.85 11.12 3.07
N VAL A 170 -20.81 10.29 2.94
CA VAL A 170 -19.48 10.68 2.47
C VAL A 170 -19.45 10.81 0.95
N LEU A 171 -20.11 9.92 0.22
CA LEU A 171 -20.11 9.91 -1.25
C LEU A 171 -20.60 11.22 -1.84
N ASN A 172 -21.59 11.85 -1.22
CA ASN A 172 -22.14 13.13 -1.69
C ASN A 172 -21.33 14.36 -1.24
N ARG A 173 -20.12 14.18 -0.71
CA ARG A 173 -19.28 15.26 -0.20
C ARG A 173 -17.96 15.32 -0.96
N VAL A 174 -17.73 16.45 -1.63
CA VAL A 174 -16.46 16.73 -2.29
C VAL A 174 -15.47 17.25 -1.24
N SER A 175 -14.61 16.36 -0.75
CA SER A 175 -13.47 16.73 0.11
C SER A 175 -12.38 15.67 0.01
N TYR A 176 -11.12 16.04 0.23
CA TYR A 176 -10.00 15.11 0.25
C TYR A 176 -10.19 14.05 1.34
N ARG A 177 -10.66 14.43 2.54
CA ARG A 177 -11.02 13.45 3.59
C ARG A 177 -12.09 12.47 3.12
N SER A 178 -13.07 12.92 2.34
CA SER A 178 -14.12 12.04 1.78
C SER A 178 -13.54 11.02 0.81
N VAL A 179 -12.60 11.42 -0.05
CA VAL A 179 -11.85 10.50 -0.93
C VAL A 179 -11.08 9.46 -0.12
N LEU A 180 -10.34 9.88 0.91
CA LEU A 180 -9.61 8.95 1.78
C LEU A 180 -10.54 7.99 2.50
N THR A 181 -11.67 8.48 3.02
CA THR A 181 -12.68 7.66 3.69
C THR A 181 -13.23 6.58 2.76
N LEU A 182 -13.65 6.94 1.55
CA LEU A 182 -14.15 5.96 0.56
C LEU A 182 -13.06 4.96 0.16
N PHE A 183 -11.82 5.43 -0.03
CA PHE A 183 -10.71 4.55 -0.35
C PHE A 183 -10.44 3.54 0.78
N LEU A 184 -10.26 3.99 2.03
CA LEU A 184 -10.00 3.10 3.16
C LEU A 184 -11.14 2.09 3.36
N PHE A 185 -12.40 2.52 3.20
CA PHE A 185 -13.53 1.60 3.27
C PHE A 185 -13.50 0.57 2.14
N SER A 186 -13.17 0.96 0.91
CA SER A 186 -13.02 0.02 -0.22
C SER A 186 -11.94 -1.05 0.00
N GLN A 187 -10.94 -0.75 0.83
CA GLN A 187 -9.88 -1.67 1.22
C GLN A 187 -10.19 -2.42 2.52
N THR A 188 -11.38 -2.22 3.10
CA THR A 188 -11.84 -2.88 4.34
C THR A 188 -12.52 -4.21 4.02
N PRO A 189 -11.94 -5.35 4.43
CA PRO A 189 -12.55 -6.66 4.24
C PRO A 189 -13.94 -6.69 4.86
N ILE A 190 -14.85 -7.40 4.20
CA ILE A 190 -16.14 -7.73 4.76
C ILE A 190 -15.89 -8.78 5.86
N PRO A 191 -16.36 -8.55 7.09
CA PRO A 191 -16.17 -9.50 8.18
C PRO A 191 -17.03 -10.76 8.00
N PRO A 192 -16.64 -11.90 8.59
CA PRO A 192 -17.46 -13.10 8.56
C PRO A 192 -18.81 -12.88 9.25
N GLY A 193 -19.86 -13.52 8.72
CA GLY A 193 -21.23 -13.42 9.25
C GLY A 193 -22.04 -12.21 8.76
N ILE A 194 -21.59 -11.52 7.72
CA ILE A 194 -22.41 -10.61 6.91
C ILE A 194 -23.12 -11.46 5.83
N SER A 195 -24.43 -11.27 5.64
CA SER A 195 -25.18 -11.99 4.60
C SER A 195 -24.88 -11.43 3.21
N GLU A 196 -25.08 -12.25 2.16
CA GLU A 196 -24.94 -11.81 0.76
C GLU A 196 -25.89 -10.64 0.46
N ASP A 197 -27.14 -10.68 0.95
CA ASP A 197 -28.08 -9.56 0.83
C ASP A 197 -27.55 -8.27 1.49
N GLU A 198 -26.91 -8.37 2.67
CA GLU A 198 -26.34 -7.21 3.38
C GLU A 198 -25.09 -6.67 2.65
N GLU A 199 -24.35 -7.52 1.95
CA GLU A 199 -23.25 -7.11 1.07
C GLU A 199 -23.75 -6.37 -0.17
N GLU A 200 -24.76 -6.93 -0.85
CA GLU A 200 -25.33 -6.39 -2.09
C GLU A 200 -26.15 -5.10 -1.90
N ASP A 201 -26.77 -4.91 -0.73
CA ASP A 201 -27.51 -3.68 -0.37
C ASP A 201 -26.63 -2.42 -0.20
N GLY A 202 -25.32 -2.51 -0.51
CA GLY A 202 -24.32 -1.48 -0.26
C GLY A 202 -23.75 -0.84 -1.53
N ILE A 203 -22.99 0.25 -1.37
CA ILE A 203 -22.21 0.86 -2.46
C ILE A 203 -21.03 -0.08 -2.76
N SER A 204 -21.23 -1.05 -3.66
CA SER A 204 -20.13 -1.86 -4.17
C SER A 204 -19.30 -1.04 -5.17
N GLY A 205 -18.03 -0.81 -4.82
CA GLY A 205 -16.98 -0.43 -5.76
C GLY A 205 -17.15 0.88 -6.54
N LEU A 206 -17.09 2.05 -5.90
CA LEU A 206 -16.95 3.33 -6.61
C LEU A 206 -15.92 4.25 -5.92
N ALA A 207 -14.64 3.86 -5.97
CA ALA A 207 -13.53 4.73 -5.60
C ALA A 207 -12.99 5.57 -6.78
N GLY A 208 -13.50 5.38 -8.01
CA GLY A 208 -12.90 5.93 -9.23
C GLY A 208 -13.33 7.34 -9.65
N VAL A 209 -14.40 7.93 -9.10
CA VAL A 209 -15.08 9.05 -9.79
C VAL A 209 -14.62 10.47 -9.40
N TRP A 210 -13.77 10.65 -8.38
CA TRP A 210 -13.73 11.95 -7.67
C TRP A 210 -12.49 12.84 -7.86
N ALA A 211 -11.43 12.41 -8.54
CA ALA A 211 -10.20 13.22 -8.58
C ALA A 211 -10.27 14.44 -9.54
N SER A 212 -11.23 14.49 -10.47
CA SER A 212 -11.33 15.61 -11.43
C SER A 212 -12.00 16.87 -10.87
N THR A 213 -12.58 16.82 -9.67
CA THR A 213 -13.46 17.89 -9.16
C THR A 213 -12.80 18.80 -8.11
N ILE A 214 -11.53 18.61 -7.75
CA ILE A 214 -10.88 19.31 -6.61
C ILE A 214 -9.71 20.20 -7.04
N THR A 215 -9.85 20.97 -8.13
CA THR A 215 -8.82 21.98 -8.48
C THR A 215 -9.32 23.40 -8.14
N GLY A 216 -8.70 23.99 -7.12
CA GLY A 216 -8.84 25.41 -6.76
C GLY A 216 -7.56 26.18 -7.10
N SER A 217 -7.67 27.48 -7.39
CA SER A 217 -6.53 28.36 -7.70
C SER A 217 -6.16 29.24 -6.49
N ILE A 218 -4.94 29.11 -5.99
CA ILE A 218 -4.45 29.86 -4.82
C ILE A 218 -3.70 31.14 -5.24
N SER A 219 -3.92 32.24 -4.52
CA SER A 219 -3.35 33.57 -4.79
C SER A 219 -2.13 33.95 -3.91
N ASP A 220 -1.64 33.07 -3.03
CA ASP A 220 -0.52 33.32 -2.11
C ASP A 220 0.67 32.37 -2.39
N PRO A 221 1.86 32.88 -2.76
CA PRO A 221 2.96 32.06 -3.31
C PRO A 221 3.60 31.05 -2.35
N SER A 222 3.71 31.31 -1.03
CA SER A 222 4.30 30.32 -0.11
C SER A 222 3.30 29.25 0.32
N CYS A 223 2.04 29.64 0.46
CA CYS A 223 0.90 28.75 0.72
C CYS A 223 0.60 27.86 -0.51
N ALA A 224 0.78 28.41 -1.72
CA ALA A 224 0.61 27.69 -2.98
C ALA A 224 1.62 26.54 -3.14
N GLU A 225 2.89 26.72 -2.80
CA GLU A 225 3.88 25.64 -2.93
C GLU A 225 3.56 24.46 -1.99
N GLU A 226 3.26 24.71 -0.71
CA GLU A 226 2.90 23.64 0.22
C GLU A 226 1.60 22.94 -0.20
N TYR A 227 0.58 23.70 -0.62
CA TYR A 227 -0.66 23.15 -1.16
C TYR A 227 -0.39 22.26 -2.37
N LEU A 228 0.33 22.75 -3.38
CA LEU A 228 0.64 21.99 -4.60
C LEU A 228 1.42 20.72 -4.31
N GLN A 229 2.34 20.76 -3.34
CA GLN A 229 3.09 19.58 -2.91
C GLN A 229 2.17 18.53 -2.26
N LEU A 230 1.28 18.96 -1.37
CA LEU A 230 0.32 18.07 -0.72
C LEU A 230 -0.71 17.51 -1.72
N GLU A 231 -1.23 18.37 -2.60
CA GLU A 231 -2.20 18.00 -3.62
C GLU A 231 -1.61 16.99 -4.61
N ASN A 232 -0.37 17.21 -5.06
CA ASN A 232 0.35 16.25 -5.89
C ASN A 232 0.49 14.89 -5.20
N ARG A 233 0.74 14.85 -3.88
CA ARG A 233 0.81 13.58 -3.13
C ARG A 233 -0.52 12.84 -3.15
N ILE A 234 -1.64 13.54 -2.95
CA ILE A 234 -2.97 12.92 -3.01
C ILE A 234 -3.29 12.48 -4.43
N TYR A 235 -3.02 13.31 -5.43
CA TYR A 235 -3.23 12.96 -6.83
C TYR A 235 -2.50 11.66 -7.19
N TRP A 236 -1.21 11.56 -6.84
CA TRP A 236 -0.44 10.33 -7.06
C TRP A 236 -0.96 9.14 -6.26
N ALA A 237 -1.40 9.34 -5.02
CA ALA A 237 -2.04 8.27 -4.25
C ALA A 237 -3.29 7.75 -4.96
N ALA A 238 -4.16 8.65 -5.44
CA ALA A 238 -5.37 8.31 -6.16
C ALA A 238 -5.08 7.57 -7.47
N VAL A 239 -4.09 8.04 -8.24
CA VAL A 239 -3.62 7.36 -9.48
C VAL A 239 -3.09 5.95 -9.18
N ILE A 240 -2.34 5.78 -8.09
CA ILE A 240 -1.86 4.45 -7.65
C ILE A 240 -3.04 3.55 -7.30
N TRP A 241 -4.02 4.04 -6.55
CA TRP A 241 -5.20 3.28 -6.13
C TRP A 241 -6.08 2.86 -7.30
N ASP A 242 -6.34 3.79 -8.23
CA ASP A 242 -7.15 3.55 -9.43
C ASP A 242 -6.47 2.51 -10.35
N THR A 243 -5.15 2.66 -10.58
CA THR A 243 -4.38 1.71 -11.39
C THR A 243 -4.29 0.33 -10.74
N SER A 244 -4.10 0.27 -9.42
CA SER A 244 -4.06 -0.98 -8.66
C SER A 244 -5.39 -1.72 -8.73
N SER A 245 -6.50 -0.99 -8.56
CA SER A 245 -7.85 -1.55 -8.69
C SER A 245 -8.13 -2.04 -10.11
N SER A 246 -7.73 -1.28 -11.12
CA SER A 246 -7.86 -1.67 -12.53
C SER A 246 -7.10 -2.97 -12.84
N LEU A 247 -5.89 -3.12 -12.30
CA LEU A 247 -5.10 -4.34 -12.50
C LEU A 247 -5.75 -5.55 -11.83
N VAL A 248 -6.05 -5.43 -10.53
CA VAL A 248 -6.50 -6.52 -9.66
C VAL A 248 -7.93 -6.96 -9.97
N PHE A 249 -8.85 -6.02 -10.16
CA PHE A 249 -10.28 -6.31 -10.37
C PHE A 249 -10.67 -6.32 -11.85
N ASN A 250 -9.70 -6.15 -12.76
CA ASN A 250 -9.93 -6.06 -14.21
C ASN A 250 -10.94 -4.95 -14.59
N LEU A 251 -11.03 -3.90 -13.77
CA LEU A 251 -11.87 -2.73 -14.00
C LEU A 251 -11.19 -1.73 -14.95
N ARG A 252 -11.96 -0.88 -15.62
CA ARG A 252 -11.39 0.28 -16.31
C ARG A 252 -10.91 1.31 -15.28
N ALA A 253 -9.72 1.85 -15.50
CA ALA A 253 -9.22 2.98 -14.73
C ALA A 253 -10.15 4.19 -14.92
N SER A 254 -10.47 4.88 -13.84
CA SER A 254 -11.40 6.02 -13.86
C SER A 254 -10.69 7.37 -13.85
N LEU A 255 -9.46 7.43 -13.30
CA LEU A 255 -8.68 8.67 -13.18
C LEU A 255 -7.69 8.89 -14.32
N THR A 256 -7.28 7.80 -14.95
CA THR A 256 -6.37 7.81 -16.10
C THR A 256 -7.07 7.11 -17.25
N SER A 257 -7.03 7.71 -18.43
CA SER A 257 -7.59 7.14 -19.66
C SER A 257 -7.08 5.72 -19.85
N GLY A 258 -7.96 4.85 -20.35
CA GLY A 258 -7.68 3.43 -20.49
C GLY A 258 -6.63 3.13 -21.55
N LEU A 259 -7.06 2.60 -22.69
CA LEU A 259 -6.21 2.05 -23.75
C LEU A 259 -4.90 2.81 -24.08
N LYS A 260 -4.94 4.16 -24.15
CA LYS A 260 -3.77 4.98 -24.54
C LYS A 260 -3.13 5.74 -23.39
N GLY A 261 -3.66 5.59 -22.17
CA GLY A 261 -3.25 6.43 -21.04
C GLY A 261 -1.78 6.30 -20.71
N ALA A 262 -1.28 5.07 -20.66
CA ALA A 262 0.12 4.80 -20.32
C ALA A 262 1.14 5.48 -21.25
N CYS A 263 0.75 5.72 -22.51
CA CYS A 263 1.64 6.21 -23.56
C CYS A 263 1.58 7.72 -23.76
N LEU A 264 0.44 8.35 -23.46
CA LEU A 264 0.14 9.72 -23.90
C LEU A 264 -0.23 10.67 -22.77
N GLU A 265 -0.58 10.17 -21.59
CA GLU A 265 -0.97 11.06 -20.51
C GLU A 265 0.22 11.70 -19.80
N PRO A 266 0.12 12.97 -19.41
CA PRO A 266 1.17 13.69 -18.71
C PRO A 266 1.69 12.96 -17.47
N VAL A 267 0.81 12.33 -16.67
CA VAL A 267 1.19 11.63 -15.45
C VAL A 267 2.13 10.44 -15.73
N TRP A 268 1.86 9.67 -16.77
CA TRP A 268 2.67 8.49 -17.13
C TRP A 268 3.91 8.87 -17.93
N LEU A 269 3.84 9.93 -18.74
CA LEU A 269 5.01 10.55 -19.34
C LEU A 269 5.99 11.08 -18.27
N LEU A 270 5.46 11.67 -17.19
CA LEU A 270 6.26 12.13 -16.06
C LEU A 270 6.89 10.96 -15.30
N ALA A 271 6.15 9.87 -15.05
CA ALA A 271 6.71 8.66 -14.44
C ALA A 271 7.87 8.09 -15.27
N ARG A 272 7.67 7.96 -16.59
CA ARG A 272 8.71 7.50 -17.52
C ARG A 272 9.91 8.45 -17.53
N ALA A 273 9.68 9.76 -17.61
CA ALA A 273 10.74 10.77 -17.60
C ALA A 273 11.54 10.75 -16.29
N PHE A 274 10.89 10.53 -15.15
CA PHE A 274 11.56 10.32 -13.88
C PHE A 274 12.45 9.06 -13.93
N LEU A 275 11.93 7.93 -14.38
CA LEU A 275 12.67 6.67 -14.39
C LEU A 275 13.90 6.74 -15.30
N VAL A 276 13.72 7.24 -16.53
CA VAL A 276 14.78 7.27 -17.56
C VAL A 276 15.68 8.49 -17.42
N GLY A 277 15.10 9.67 -17.18
CA GLY A 277 15.83 10.94 -17.17
C GLY A 277 16.43 11.32 -15.82
N SER A 278 15.97 10.72 -14.71
CA SER A 278 16.42 11.06 -13.36
C SER A 278 16.96 9.84 -12.62
N PHE A 279 16.12 8.85 -12.35
CA PHE A 279 16.48 7.70 -11.52
C PHE A 279 17.62 6.88 -12.13
N HIS A 280 17.54 6.56 -13.43
CA HIS A 280 18.57 5.80 -14.12
C HIS A 280 19.94 6.50 -14.04
N PRO A 281 20.14 7.76 -14.51
CA PRO A 281 21.45 8.42 -14.40
C PRO A 281 21.95 8.57 -12.96
N GLN A 282 21.08 8.94 -12.02
CA GLN A 282 21.49 9.16 -10.62
C GLN A 282 22.00 7.89 -9.92
N THR A 283 21.55 6.73 -10.37
CA THR A 283 21.91 5.44 -9.79
C THR A 283 22.89 4.64 -10.66
N GLU A 284 23.45 5.26 -11.71
CA GLU A 284 24.42 4.62 -12.61
C GLU A 284 25.65 4.10 -11.86
N THR A 285 26.25 4.94 -11.01
CA THR A 285 27.41 4.56 -10.21
C THR A 285 27.13 3.38 -9.27
N TRP A 286 25.90 3.27 -8.76
CA TRP A 286 25.48 2.16 -7.92
C TRP A 286 25.34 0.85 -8.71
N ARG A 287 24.90 0.94 -9.98
CA ARG A 287 24.81 -0.22 -10.87
C ARG A 287 26.18 -0.70 -11.37
N THR A 288 27.11 0.23 -11.64
CA THR A 288 28.42 -0.09 -12.23
C THR A 288 29.48 -0.41 -11.18
N ASN A 289 29.54 0.36 -10.09
CA ASN A 289 30.58 0.24 -9.07
C ASN A 289 30.08 -0.42 -7.77
N GLY A 290 28.79 -0.71 -7.69
CA GLY A 290 28.14 -1.15 -6.46
C GLY A 290 27.89 0.01 -5.48
N PHE A 291 27.23 -0.31 -4.37
CA PHE A 291 26.91 0.66 -3.31
C PHE A 291 26.80 -0.06 -1.97
N GLN A 292 26.90 0.71 -0.88
CA GLN A 292 26.67 0.20 0.46
C GLN A 292 25.17 0.23 0.74
N VAL A 293 24.59 -0.92 1.10
CA VAL A 293 23.17 -1.02 1.43
C VAL A 293 22.94 -0.47 2.83
N THR A 294 22.26 0.67 2.91
CA THR A 294 21.80 1.36 4.13
C THR A 294 20.30 1.59 4.04
N ASP A 295 19.63 1.87 5.16
CA ASP A 295 18.17 2.14 5.15
C ASP A 295 17.80 3.33 4.24
N GLU A 296 18.67 4.34 4.14
CA GLU A 296 18.46 5.51 3.28
C GLU A 296 18.62 5.17 1.79
N THR A 297 19.68 4.44 1.43
CA THR A 297 19.92 4.05 0.03
C THR A 297 18.90 3.03 -0.44
N ALA A 298 18.55 2.06 0.41
CA ALA A 298 17.48 1.11 0.17
C ALA A 298 16.14 1.84 -0.04
N MET A 299 15.79 2.82 0.80
CA MET A 299 14.54 3.56 0.64
C MET A 299 14.47 4.30 -0.71
N LYS A 300 15.57 4.90 -1.18
CA LYS A 300 15.62 5.54 -2.51
C LYS A 300 15.37 4.53 -3.63
N ILE A 301 15.99 3.35 -3.55
CA ILE A 301 15.83 2.27 -4.54
C ILE A 301 14.40 1.73 -4.52
N LEU A 302 13.87 1.41 -3.34
CA LEU A 302 12.52 0.90 -3.14
C LEU A 302 11.47 1.89 -3.64
N SER A 303 11.72 3.18 -3.46
CA SER A 303 10.83 4.21 -3.99
C SER A 303 10.87 4.30 -5.52
N GLY A 304 12.05 4.22 -6.13
CA GLY A 304 12.18 4.11 -7.59
C GLY A 304 11.48 2.86 -8.13
N ALA A 305 11.61 1.74 -7.42
CA ALA A 305 10.91 0.49 -7.72
C ALA A 305 9.39 0.63 -7.64
N ALA A 306 8.86 1.34 -6.64
CA ALA A 306 7.43 1.61 -6.54
C ALA A 306 6.90 2.40 -7.75
N VAL A 307 7.64 3.41 -8.22
CA VAL A 307 7.29 4.17 -9.43
C VAL A 307 7.35 3.29 -10.68
N GLY A 308 8.40 2.46 -10.79
CA GLY A 308 8.54 1.50 -11.87
C GLY A 308 7.38 0.49 -11.92
N ASN A 309 7.00 -0.04 -10.76
CA ASN A 309 5.89 -0.97 -10.63
C ASN A 309 4.57 -0.36 -11.08
N ILE A 310 4.24 0.85 -10.63
CA ILE A 310 2.96 1.46 -11.00
C ILE A 310 2.92 1.83 -12.50
N TYR A 311 4.06 2.23 -13.07
CA TYR A 311 4.17 2.48 -14.50
C TYR A 311 3.98 1.19 -15.32
N ILE A 312 4.64 0.09 -14.93
CA ILE A 312 4.40 -1.24 -15.51
C ILE A 312 2.93 -1.61 -15.39
N TRP A 313 2.34 -1.50 -14.19
CA TRP A 313 0.94 -1.84 -13.97
C TRP A 313 0.00 -1.05 -14.86
N LYS A 314 0.27 0.25 -15.08
CA LYS A 314 -0.52 1.04 -16.02
C LYS A 314 -0.41 0.54 -17.46
N THR A 315 0.79 0.19 -17.92
CA THR A 315 0.96 -0.38 -19.26
C THR A 315 0.25 -1.74 -19.40
N ILE A 316 0.27 -2.56 -18.35
CA ILE A 316 -0.47 -3.83 -18.28
C ILE A 316 -1.99 -3.59 -18.32
N THR A 317 -2.53 -2.65 -17.54
CA THR A 317 -3.97 -2.38 -17.55
C THR A 317 -4.44 -1.86 -18.91
N SER A 318 -3.62 -1.04 -19.57
CA SER A 318 -3.89 -0.57 -20.93
C SER A 318 -3.90 -1.73 -21.94
N LEU A 319 -2.97 -2.68 -21.82
CA LEU A 319 -2.93 -3.89 -22.63
C LEU A 319 -4.15 -4.80 -22.36
N LYS A 320 -4.49 -5.03 -21.08
CA LYS A 320 -5.67 -5.83 -20.69
C LYS A 320 -6.96 -5.24 -21.26
N GLU A 321 -7.08 -3.91 -21.25
CA GLU A 321 -8.19 -3.21 -21.88
C GLU A 321 -8.21 -3.39 -23.40
N ALA A 322 -7.07 -3.25 -24.07
CA ALA A 322 -6.92 -3.50 -25.51
C ALA A 322 -7.41 -4.89 -25.91
N LEU A 323 -6.96 -5.91 -25.18
CA LEU A 323 -7.31 -7.31 -25.40
C LEU A 323 -8.81 -7.56 -25.18
N ARG A 324 -9.36 -7.01 -24.09
CA ARG A 324 -10.78 -7.18 -23.74
C ARG A 324 -11.71 -6.50 -24.74
N GLU A 325 -11.32 -5.34 -25.26
CA GLU A 325 -12.13 -4.55 -26.19
C GLU A 325 -11.96 -4.97 -27.66
N GLY A 326 -11.00 -5.86 -27.96
CA GLY A 326 -10.76 -6.32 -29.31
C GLY A 326 -10.37 -5.19 -30.26
N VAL A 327 -9.55 -4.25 -29.77
CA VAL A 327 -9.13 -3.08 -30.55
C VAL A 327 -8.28 -3.47 -31.76
N ALA A 328 -8.13 -2.54 -32.71
CA ALA A 328 -7.29 -2.75 -33.88
C ALA A 328 -5.85 -3.15 -33.50
N GLU A 329 -5.26 -4.06 -34.29
CA GLU A 329 -3.94 -4.65 -34.00
C GLU A 329 -2.85 -3.59 -33.79
N ASP A 330 -2.86 -2.48 -34.54
CA ASP A 330 -1.91 -1.39 -34.34
C ASP A 330 -1.99 -0.74 -32.95
N SER A 331 -3.21 -0.61 -32.41
CA SER A 331 -3.42 -0.06 -31.06
C SER A 331 -3.00 -1.05 -29.99
N LEU A 332 -3.25 -2.34 -30.21
CA LEU A 332 -2.78 -3.40 -29.33
C LEU A 332 -1.25 -3.48 -29.32
N LEU A 333 -0.60 -3.47 -30.49
CA LEU A 333 0.84 -3.45 -30.64
C LEU A 333 1.48 -2.20 -30.02
N LEU A 334 0.80 -1.04 -30.06
CA LEU A 334 1.26 0.15 -29.36
C LEU A 334 1.34 -0.09 -27.84
N THR A 335 0.27 -0.62 -27.23
CA THR A 335 0.27 -0.92 -25.78
C THR A 335 1.29 -2.01 -25.42
N TRP A 336 1.47 -3.00 -26.29
CA TRP A 336 2.47 -4.05 -26.12
C TRP A 336 3.91 -3.49 -26.11
N ARG A 337 4.25 -2.65 -27.09
CA ARG A 337 5.58 -2.01 -27.14
C ARG A 337 5.84 -1.13 -25.92
N ALA A 338 4.84 -0.38 -25.46
CA ALA A 338 4.97 0.45 -24.26
C ALA A 338 5.20 -0.39 -22.99
N LEU A 339 4.57 -1.55 -22.89
CA LEU A 339 4.80 -2.48 -21.80
C LEU A 339 6.21 -3.08 -21.83
N LEU A 340 6.70 -3.49 -23.01
CA LEU A 340 8.06 -3.97 -23.16
C LEU A 340 9.10 -2.89 -22.81
N ASP A 341 8.88 -1.63 -23.23
CA ASP A 341 9.73 -0.48 -22.82
C ASP A 341 9.71 -0.29 -21.30
N ALA A 342 8.55 -0.36 -20.65
CA ALA A 342 8.43 -0.24 -19.20
C ALA A 342 9.16 -1.37 -18.44
N ILE A 343 9.07 -2.61 -18.95
CA ILE A 343 9.77 -3.76 -18.40
C ILE A 343 11.29 -3.59 -18.56
N ASP A 344 11.76 -3.19 -19.75
CA ASP A 344 13.18 -2.95 -20.02
C ASP A 344 13.76 -1.87 -19.10
N ILE A 345 13.06 -0.74 -18.94
CA ILE A 345 13.44 0.32 -18.00
C ILE A 345 13.61 -0.23 -16.58
N TYR A 346 12.68 -1.07 -16.12
CA TYR A 346 12.75 -1.66 -14.79
C TYR A 346 13.90 -2.65 -14.65
N GLN A 347 14.07 -3.55 -15.62
CA GLN A 347 15.12 -4.56 -15.64
C GLN A 347 16.52 -3.94 -15.69
N THR A 348 16.70 -2.85 -16.45
CA THR A 348 18.00 -2.20 -16.60
C THR A 348 18.32 -1.26 -15.43
N SER A 349 17.32 -0.54 -14.93
CA SER A 349 17.56 0.58 -13.99
C SER A 349 17.35 0.20 -12.53
N ILE A 350 16.37 -0.68 -12.25
CA ILE A 350 15.87 -0.96 -10.90
C ILE A 350 16.27 -2.35 -10.42
N ARG A 351 16.04 -3.39 -11.23
CA ARG A 351 16.26 -4.81 -10.83
C ARG A 351 17.67 -5.08 -10.28
N PRO A 352 18.79 -4.57 -10.85
CA PRO A 352 20.13 -4.83 -10.32
C PRO A 352 20.33 -4.26 -8.91
N LEU A 353 19.71 -3.11 -8.64
CA LEU A 353 19.76 -2.44 -7.35
C LEU A 353 18.90 -3.18 -6.32
N LEU A 354 17.69 -3.59 -6.70
CA LEU A 354 16.81 -4.42 -5.84
C LEU A 354 17.45 -5.75 -5.47
N ASN A 355 18.09 -6.43 -6.41
CA ASN A 355 18.79 -7.70 -6.15
C ASN A 355 19.95 -7.51 -5.16
N THR A 356 20.57 -6.33 -5.15
CA THR A 356 21.62 -5.98 -4.19
C THR A 356 21.03 -5.74 -2.80
N CYS A 357 19.90 -5.04 -2.72
CA CYS A 357 19.14 -4.88 -1.47
C CYS A 357 18.65 -6.22 -0.91
N GLU A 358 18.13 -7.11 -1.76
CA GLU A 358 17.64 -8.44 -1.41
C GLU A 358 18.71 -9.26 -0.67
N LYS A 359 19.93 -9.31 -1.22
CA LYS A 359 21.08 -10.01 -0.62
C LYS A 359 21.47 -9.46 0.76
N LYS A 360 21.00 -8.27 1.12
CA LYS A 360 21.33 -7.55 2.36
C LYS A 360 20.11 -7.23 3.20
N LEU A 361 18.97 -7.89 2.97
CA LEU A 361 17.71 -7.63 3.70
C LEU A 361 17.86 -7.73 5.22
N HIS A 362 18.71 -8.63 5.72
CA HIS A 362 18.97 -8.80 7.15
C HIS A 362 19.66 -7.60 7.81
N HIS A 363 20.27 -6.70 7.03
CA HIS A 363 20.85 -5.45 7.53
C HIS A 363 19.87 -4.28 7.52
N LEU A 364 18.70 -4.45 6.91
CA LEU A 364 17.68 -3.43 6.81
C LEU A 364 16.70 -3.52 7.98
N ASP A 365 16.18 -2.37 8.40
CA ASP A 365 15.14 -2.36 9.41
C ASP A 365 13.85 -3.07 8.93
N GLN A 366 12.91 -3.30 9.85
CA GLN A 366 11.67 -4.00 9.51
C GLN A 366 10.78 -3.24 8.51
N GLU A 367 10.85 -1.90 8.46
CA GLU A 367 10.06 -1.08 7.54
C GLU A 367 10.60 -1.24 6.11
N ARG A 368 11.92 -1.19 5.92
CA ARG A 368 12.56 -1.38 4.61
C ARG A 368 12.38 -2.81 4.11
N ARG A 369 12.40 -3.81 5.00
CA ARG A 369 12.07 -5.20 4.66
C ARG A 369 10.62 -5.35 4.20
N LEU A 370 9.67 -4.70 4.88
CA LEU A 370 8.26 -4.67 4.46
C LEU A 370 8.10 -3.99 3.09
N CYS A 371 8.75 -2.84 2.87
CA CYS A 371 8.72 -2.15 1.59
C CYS A 371 9.34 -2.98 0.46
N TRP A 372 10.44 -3.69 0.72
CA TRP A 372 11.02 -4.64 -0.25
C TRP A 372 10.03 -5.74 -0.63
N PHE A 373 9.39 -6.36 0.37
CA PHE A 373 8.36 -7.37 0.12
C PHE A 373 7.23 -6.81 -0.75
N GLU A 374 6.72 -5.62 -0.43
CA GLU A 374 5.63 -4.98 -1.17
C GLU A 374 6.01 -4.71 -2.63
N VAL A 375 7.17 -4.11 -2.90
CA VAL A 375 7.58 -3.79 -4.28
C VAL A 375 7.93 -5.05 -5.08
N SER A 376 8.56 -6.04 -4.46
CA SER A 376 8.87 -7.31 -5.13
C SER A 376 7.60 -8.09 -5.46
N LEU A 377 6.65 -8.16 -4.52
CA LEU A 377 5.37 -8.83 -4.72
C LEU A 377 4.57 -8.15 -5.84
N LYS A 378 4.48 -6.81 -5.84
CA LYS A 378 3.76 -6.06 -6.86
C LYS A 378 4.35 -6.23 -8.26
N TYR A 379 5.68 -6.22 -8.38
CA TYR A 379 6.36 -6.45 -9.66
C TYR A 379 5.97 -7.81 -10.24
N HIS A 380 6.15 -8.87 -9.46
CA HIS A 380 5.88 -10.24 -9.92
C HIS A 380 4.38 -10.50 -10.15
N LEU A 381 3.50 -9.98 -9.29
CA LEU A 381 2.05 -10.03 -9.53
C LEU A 381 1.66 -9.38 -10.86
N GLY A 382 2.23 -8.22 -11.17
CA GLY A 382 1.98 -7.54 -12.44
C GLY A 382 2.31 -8.44 -13.64
N ILE A 383 3.53 -8.99 -13.65
CA ILE A 383 3.98 -9.87 -14.74
C ILE A 383 3.10 -11.12 -14.85
N LEU A 384 2.74 -11.78 -13.74
CA LEU A 384 1.83 -12.94 -13.77
C LEU A 384 0.43 -12.55 -14.31
N ALA A 385 -0.11 -11.40 -13.89
CA ALA A 385 -1.40 -10.92 -14.37
C ALA A 385 -1.39 -10.59 -15.88
N MET A 386 -0.27 -10.11 -16.40
CA MET A 386 -0.07 -9.93 -17.85
C MET A 386 -0.03 -11.27 -18.59
N VAL A 387 0.75 -12.23 -18.09
CA VAL A 387 0.85 -13.58 -18.70
C VAL A 387 -0.54 -14.22 -18.75
N ASP A 388 -1.28 -14.19 -17.64
CA ASP A 388 -2.64 -14.70 -17.55
C ASP A 388 -3.58 -14.04 -18.56
N ALA A 389 -3.54 -12.71 -18.69
CA ALA A 389 -4.36 -11.99 -19.66
C ALA A 389 -4.06 -12.39 -21.11
N LEU A 390 -2.78 -12.61 -21.46
CA LEU A 390 -2.37 -13.05 -22.79
C LEU A 390 -2.77 -14.50 -23.09
N GLU A 391 -2.71 -15.39 -22.08
CA GLU A 391 -3.21 -16.76 -22.18
C GLU A 391 -4.72 -16.79 -22.44
N VAL A 392 -5.48 -16.03 -21.67
CA VAL A 392 -6.95 -15.91 -21.82
C VAL A 392 -7.29 -15.35 -23.20
N ALA A 393 -6.54 -14.36 -23.69
CA ALA A 393 -6.72 -13.79 -25.02
C ALA A 393 -6.11 -14.63 -26.16
N LYS A 394 -5.45 -15.76 -25.85
CA LYS A 394 -4.80 -16.67 -26.81
C LYS A 394 -3.74 -16.00 -27.70
N ARG A 395 -3.03 -14.98 -27.18
CA ARG A 395 -1.94 -14.27 -27.87
C ARG A 395 -0.60 -14.98 -27.72
N LEU A 396 -0.49 -16.15 -28.34
CA LEU A 396 0.70 -17.01 -28.28
C LEU A 396 1.97 -16.32 -28.81
N ASP A 397 1.81 -15.43 -29.78
CA ASP A 397 2.88 -14.62 -30.38
C ASP A 397 3.52 -13.64 -29.39
N MET A 398 2.71 -13.05 -28.49
CA MET A 398 3.18 -12.17 -27.43
C MET A 398 3.75 -12.97 -26.25
N LEU A 399 3.10 -14.08 -25.87
CA LEU A 399 3.61 -15.00 -24.85
C LEU A 399 5.00 -15.52 -25.18
N ALA A 400 5.28 -15.82 -26.46
CA ALA A 400 6.58 -16.30 -26.89
C ALA A 400 7.71 -15.28 -26.66
N GLN A 401 7.42 -13.97 -26.71
CA GLN A 401 8.40 -12.89 -26.51
C GLN A 401 8.78 -12.70 -25.04
N ILE A 402 7.85 -12.97 -24.12
CA ILE A 402 8.06 -12.79 -22.67
C ILE A 402 8.25 -14.10 -21.91
N ARG A 403 8.43 -15.23 -22.62
CA ARG A 403 8.49 -16.56 -22.01
C ARG A 403 9.50 -16.65 -20.88
N ASP A 404 10.71 -16.14 -21.10
CA ASP A 404 11.81 -16.26 -20.13
C ASP A 404 11.53 -15.37 -18.89
N LEU A 405 10.97 -14.18 -19.08
CA LEU A 405 10.50 -13.29 -18.01
C LEU A 405 9.35 -13.93 -17.20
N GLY A 406 8.41 -14.59 -17.88
CA GLY A 406 7.34 -15.36 -17.24
C GLY A 406 7.91 -16.46 -16.36
N GLN A 407 8.81 -17.30 -16.90
CA GLN A 407 9.43 -18.39 -16.16
C GLN A 407 10.25 -17.92 -14.94
N GLU A 408 11.03 -16.85 -15.08
CA GLU A 408 11.74 -16.23 -13.95
C GLU A 408 10.75 -15.78 -12.88
N THR A 409 9.70 -15.05 -13.28
CA THR A 409 8.67 -14.53 -12.37
C THR A 409 7.96 -15.65 -11.62
N GLU A 410 7.62 -16.73 -12.31
CA GLU A 410 7.01 -17.91 -11.70
C GLU A 410 7.89 -18.55 -10.64
N SER A 411 9.22 -18.47 -10.75
CA SER A 411 10.14 -18.96 -9.72
C SER A 411 10.25 -17.96 -8.56
N GLU A 412 10.42 -16.69 -8.88
CA GLU A 412 10.67 -15.65 -7.88
C GLU A 412 9.46 -15.31 -7.01
N ILE A 413 8.23 -15.46 -7.52
CA ILE A 413 7.03 -15.20 -6.71
C ILE A 413 6.98 -16.09 -5.45
N PHE A 414 7.44 -17.34 -5.54
CA PHE A 414 7.51 -18.24 -4.38
C PHE A 414 8.56 -17.78 -3.37
N ASN A 415 9.71 -17.26 -3.83
CA ASN A 415 10.75 -16.71 -2.95
C ASN A 415 10.23 -15.49 -2.18
N VAL A 416 9.52 -14.60 -2.87
CA VAL A 416 8.93 -13.39 -2.27
C VAL A 416 7.85 -13.75 -1.26
N LEU A 417 6.91 -14.65 -1.62
CA LEU A 417 5.86 -15.11 -0.70
C LEU A 417 6.47 -15.83 0.51
N LYS A 418 7.45 -16.71 0.29
CA LYS A 418 8.17 -17.38 1.37
C LYS A 418 8.85 -16.38 2.30
N PHE A 419 9.52 -15.36 1.76
CA PHE A 419 10.07 -14.28 2.58
C PHE A 419 8.98 -13.62 3.43
N GLY A 420 7.83 -13.31 2.86
CA GLY A 420 6.70 -12.72 3.59
C GLY A 420 6.17 -13.62 4.72
N VAL A 421 6.13 -14.93 4.46
CA VAL A 421 5.69 -15.95 5.42
C VAL A 421 6.68 -16.11 6.58
N ASP A 422 7.97 -16.18 6.27
CA ASP A 422 9.03 -16.53 7.22
C ASP A 422 9.63 -15.29 7.92
N SER A 423 9.40 -14.09 7.39
CA SER A 423 9.90 -12.84 7.99
C SER A 423 8.99 -12.36 9.11
N THR A 424 9.60 -12.18 10.29
CA THR A 424 8.92 -11.61 11.45
C THR A 424 8.97 -10.08 11.45
N TYR A 425 7.81 -9.49 11.74
CA TYR A 425 7.61 -8.07 12.00
C TYR A 425 7.18 -7.85 13.45
N THR A 426 7.75 -6.85 14.12
CA THR A 426 7.45 -6.53 15.52
C THR A 426 6.59 -5.29 15.62
N ILE A 427 5.38 -5.46 16.16
CA ILE A 427 4.45 -4.40 16.50
C ILE A 427 4.63 -4.06 17.99
N ARG A 428 4.81 -2.77 18.29
CA ARG A 428 4.83 -2.27 19.68
C ARG A 428 3.45 -1.73 20.02
N CYS A 429 2.83 -2.27 21.05
CA CYS A 429 1.54 -1.84 21.59
C CYS A 429 1.75 -1.21 22.97
N ALA A 430 1.07 -0.10 23.24
CA ALA A 430 1.03 0.46 24.58
C ALA A 430 0.24 -0.48 25.50
N ARG A 431 0.78 -0.81 26.68
CA ARG A 431 0.02 -1.53 27.71
C ARG A 431 -0.76 -0.49 28.52
N GLU A 432 -2.08 -0.57 28.51
CA GLU A 432 -2.88 0.18 29.48
C GLU A 432 -2.53 -0.29 30.90
N ARG A 433 -2.29 0.66 31.80
CA ARG A 433 -2.12 0.35 33.22
C ARG A 433 -3.43 -0.24 33.72
N ALA A 434 -3.42 -1.51 34.10
CA ALA A 434 -4.38 -1.98 35.09
C ALA A 434 -4.24 -1.03 36.30
N SER A 435 -5.36 -0.52 36.82
CA SER A 435 -5.41 0.38 37.96
C SER A 435 -4.86 -0.30 39.22
N GLU A 436 -3.54 -0.36 39.35
CA GLU A 436 -2.89 -0.70 40.60
C GLU A 436 -2.79 0.58 41.44
N ILE A 437 -3.59 0.60 42.48
CA ILE A 437 -3.55 1.58 43.56
C ILE A 437 -2.21 1.39 44.29
N GLY A 438 -1.22 2.24 44.03
CA GLY A 438 -0.02 2.37 44.85
C GLY A 438 1.26 2.68 44.07
N SER A 439 1.91 3.79 44.45
CA SER A 439 3.32 4.21 44.23
C SER A 439 4.22 3.30 43.36
N ASP A 440 4.93 3.78 42.33
CA ASP A 440 5.93 4.85 42.40
C ASP A 440 6.27 5.33 40.97
N ARG A 441 6.53 6.63 40.79
CA ARG A 441 6.69 7.27 39.47
C ARG A 441 8.15 7.26 39.02
N THR A 442 8.61 6.23 38.32
CA THR A 442 9.75 6.37 37.36
C THR A 442 9.93 5.28 36.29
N THR A 443 9.14 4.21 36.25
CA THR A 443 9.32 3.14 35.25
C THR A 443 8.49 3.38 33.98
N GLN A 444 9.17 3.40 32.82
CA GLN A 444 8.54 3.40 31.48
C GLN A 444 7.42 2.35 31.42
N ALA A 445 6.25 2.73 30.90
CA ALA A 445 5.14 1.81 30.73
C ALA A 445 5.60 0.57 29.92
N PRO A 446 5.29 -0.67 30.33
CA PRO A 446 5.76 -1.85 29.61
C PRO A 446 5.06 -1.91 28.25
N TYR A 447 5.76 -1.78 27.13
CA TYR A 447 5.16 -2.04 25.83
C TYR A 447 4.93 -3.54 25.66
N GLN A 448 3.75 -3.95 25.17
CA GLN A 448 3.55 -5.30 24.68
C GLN A 448 4.12 -5.40 23.27
N MET A 449 4.97 -6.40 23.02
CA MET A 449 5.50 -6.69 21.69
C MET A 449 4.73 -7.84 21.07
N VAL A 450 4.12 -7.59 19.92
CA VAL A 450 3.44 -8.60 19.11
C VAL A 450 4.35 -8.92 17.92
N MET A 451 4.76 -10.18 17.82
CA MET A 451 5.55 -10.69 16.70
C MET A 451 4.62 -11.41 15.73
N THR A 452 4.66 -11.04 14.46
CA THR A 452 3.80 -11.62 13.42
C THR A 452 4.52 -11.65 12.08
N SER A 453 3.95 -12.26 11.03
CA SER A 453 4.58 -12.29 9.72
C SER A 453 4.38 -10.98 8.95
N VAL A 454 5.23 -10.75 7.95
CA VAL A 454 5.08 -9.62 7.01
C VAL A 454 3.76 -9.73 6.23
N ILE A 455 3.30 -10.95 5.91
CA ILE A 455 2.00 -11.16 5.26
C ILE A 455 0.85 -10.70 6.15
N ALA A 456 0.88 -11.04 7.44
CA ALA A 456 -0.22 -10.75 8.36
C ALA A 456 -0.45 -9.24 8.56
N ILE A 457 0.58 -8.42 8.38
CA ILE A 457 0.49 -6.95 8.49
C ILE A 457 0.31 -6.24 7.15
N HIS A 458 0.22 -6.97 6.04
CA HIS A 458 0.15 -6.37 4.72
C HIS A 458 -1.14 -5.54 4.59
N PRO A 459 -1.06 -4.25 4.22
CA PRO A 459 -2.23 -3.36 4.21
C PRO A 459 -3.27 -3.72 3.13
N LEU A 460 -2.81 -4.31 2.03
CA LEU A 460 -3.63 -4.67 0.87
C LEU A 460 -3.65 -6.19 0.72
N ALA A 461 -4.50 -6.87 1.49
CA ALA A 461 -4.58 -8.32 1.50
C ALA A 461 -4.90 -8.90 0.12
N SER A 462 -5.71 -8.20 -0.70
CA SER A 462 -6.05 -8.59 -2.08
C SER A 462 -4.82 -8.88 -2.94
N ILE A 463 -3.77 -8.04 -2.87
CA ILE A 463 -2.53 -8.25 -3.63
C ILE A 463 -1.88 -9.60 -3.31
N VAL A 464 -1.87 -10.01 -2.05
CA VAL A 464 -1.33 -11.32 -1.64
C VAL A 464 -2.22 -12.44 -2.17
N VAL A 465 -3.54 -12.27 -2.09
CA VAL A 465 -4.51 -13.27 -2.58
C VAL A 465 -4.39 -13.49 -4.08
N ASP A 466 -4.36 -12.42 -4.88
CA ASP A 466 -4.26 -12.53 -6.33
C ASP A 466 -2.88 -13.09 -6.75
N ALA A 467 -1.82 -12.76 -6.03
CA ALA A 467 -0.49 -13.34 -6.24
C ALA A 467 -0.48 -14.86 -5.96
N VAL A 468 -1.10 -15.29 -4.85
CA VAL A 468 -1.24 -16.72 -4.53
C VAL A 468 -2.10 -17.43 -5.56
N ALA A 469 -3.23 -16.85 -5.99
CA ALA A 469 -4.12 -17.45 -6.97
C ALA A 469 -3.42 -17.69 -8.33
N LEU A 470 -2.67 -16.70 -8.82
CA LEU A 470 -1.90 -16.84 -10.06
C LEU A 470 -0.74 -17.83 -9.90
N ALA A 471 -0.03 -17.81 -8.77
CA ALA A 471 1.02 -18.79 -8.48
C ALA A 471 0.47 -20.23 -8.40
N GLN A 472 -0.73 -20.40 -7.84
CA GLN A 472 -1.43 -21.68 -7.78
C GLN A 472 -1.75 -22.20 -9.18
N LYS A 473 -2.38 -21.35 -10.01
CA LYS A 473 -2.68 -21.65 -11.42
C LYS A 473 -1.43 -22.17 -12.15
N THR A 474 -0.29 -21.51 -11.95
CA THR A 474 0.99 -21.93 -12.52
C THR A 474 1.43 -23.32 -12.06
N ILE A 475 1.42 -23.62 -10.76
CA ILE A 475 1.91 -24.93 -10.27
C ILE A 475 0.97 -26.07 -10.63
N THR A 476 -0.34 -25.85 -10.60
CA THR A 476 -1.34 -26.83 -11.06
C THR A 476 -1.16 -27.13 -12.54
N SER A 477 -0.91 -26.10 -13.37
CA SER A 477 -0.61 -26.30 -14.78
C SER A 477 0.72 -27.06 -15.00
N LYS A 478 1.76 -26.80 -14.21
CA LYS A 478 3.04 -27.50 -14.34
C LYS A 478 2.95 -28.95 -13.87
N HIS A 479 2.19 -29.21 -12.82
CA HIS A 479 1.95 -30.54 -12.28
C HIS A 479 1.16 -31.41 -13.27
N SER A 480 0.06 -30.90 -13.79
CA SER A 480 -0.73 -31.60 -14.83
C SER A 480 0.05 -31.88 -16.12
N GLN A 481 1.06 -31.07 -16.44
CA GLN A 481 1.96 -31.28 -17.58
C GLN A 481 3.16 -32.19 -17.26
N GLY A 482 3.28 -32.71 -16.03
CA GLY A 482 4.40 -33.55 -15.60
C GLY A 482 5.75 -32.81 -15.48
N LYS A 483 5.73 -31.47 -15.45
CA LYS A 483 6.95 -30.63 -15.35
C LYS A 483 7.50 -30.55 -13.94
N ILE A 484 6.66 -30.80 -12.93
CA ILE A 484 7.06 -30.87 -11.52
C ILE A 484 6.54 -32.17 -10.91
N LYS A 485 7.30 -32.72 -9.96
CA LYS A 485 6.94 -33.94 -9.22
C LYS A 485 5.92 -33.63 -8.12
N ASP A 486 5.19 -34.65 -7.68
CA ASP A 486 4.18 -34.54 -6.60
C ASP A 486 4.75 -33.94 -5.31
N GLU A 487 5.99 -34.29 -4.95
CA GLU A 487 6.67 -33.75 -3.77
C GLU A 487 6.89 -32.23 -3.87
N VAL A 488 7.29 -31.75 -5.05
CA VAL A 488 7.52 -30.32 -5.30
C VAL A 488 6.18 -29.57 -5.33
N TYR A 489 5.16 -30.14 -5.98
CA TYR A 489 3.81 -29.59 -5.98
C TYR A 489 3.29 -29.42 -4.55
N SER A 490 3.34 -30.49 -3.75
CA SER A 490 2.86 -30.47 -2.35
C SER A 490 3.60 -29.44 -1.49
N TYR A 491 4.91 -29.26 -1.71
CA TYR A 491 5.70 -28.24 -0.99
C TYR A 491 5.27 -26.82 -1.36
N LEU A 492 5.13 -26.53 -2.66
CA LEU A 492 4.77 -25.19 -3.14
C LEU A 492 3.33 -24.84 -2.75
N ASP A 493 2.41 -25.79 -2.92
CA ASP A 493 1.01 -25.66 -2.51
C ASP A 493 0.88 -25.39 -1.00
N SER A 494 1.59 -26.16 -0.17
CA SER A 494 1.63 -25.93 1.28
C SER A 494 2.15 -24.54 1.66
N MET A 495 3.14 -24.01 0.93
CA MET A 495 3.62 -22.64 1.13
C MET A 495 2.55 -21.61 0.80
N LEU A 496 1.83 -21.78 -0.32
CA LEU A 496 0.74 -20.90 -0.72
C LEU A 496 -0.43 -20.92 0.27
N VAL A 497 -0.82 -22.10 0.74
CA VAL A 497 -1.81 -22.27 1.82
C VAL A 497 -1.35 -21.58 3.10
N LYS A 498 -0.06 -21.73 3.48
CA LYS A 498 0.51 -21.04 4.65
C LYS A 498 0.48 -19.52 4.50
N ALA A 499 0.77 -18.99 3.30
CA ALA A 499 0.67 -17.57 3.01
C ALA A 499 -0.76 -17.05 3.19
N LEU A 500 -1.77 -17.72 2.62
CA LEU A 500 -3.18 -17.36 2.82
C LEU A 500 -3.64 -17.55 4.28
N GLY A 501 -3.06 -18.51 4.99
CA GLY A 501 -3.35 -18.79 6.40
C GLY A 501 -2.96 -17.65 7.34
N GLN A 502 -1.96 -16.84 6.97
CA GLN A 502 -1.46 -15.74 7.80
C GLN A 502 -2.21 -14.41 7.61
N LEU A 503 -3.07 -14.29 6.61
CA LEU A 503 -3.91 -13.09 6.42
C LEU A 503 -4.97 -13.00 7.53
N THR A 504 -5.15 -11.81 8.10
CA THR A 504 -5.83 -11.63 9.39
C THR A 504 -7.35 -11.66 9.34
N GLN A 505 -7.94 -11.54 8.15
CA GLN A 505 -9.38 -11.67 7.93
C GLN A 505 -9.62 -12.29 6.57
N HIS A 506 -10.79 -12.93 6.43
CA HIS A 506 -11.20 -13.72 5.26
C HIS A 506 -12.07 -12.88 4.32
N PRO A 507 -11.49 -12.19 3.31
CA PRO A 507 -12.27 -11.86 2.12
C PRO A 507 -12.98 -13.11 1.62
N GLN A 508 -14.21 -13.00 1.11
CA GLN A 508 -14.81 -14.06 0.29
C GLN A 508 -13.83 -14.59 -0.75
N ARG A 509 -12.96 -13.73 -1.31
CA ARG A 509 -11.88 -14.12 -2.24
C ARG A 509 -10.80 -15.02 -1.62
N VAL A 510 -10.50 -14.91 -0.32
CA VAL A 510 -9.63 -15.88 0.39
C VAL A 510 -10.37 -17.19 0.58
N THR A 511 -11.66 -17.15 0.91
CA THR A 511 -12.49 -18.37 1.04
C THR A 511 -12.68 -19.07 -0.30
N LEU A 512 -12.85 -18.33 -1.39
CA LEU A 512 -12.91 -18.83 -2.77
C LEU A 512 -11.54 -19.38 -3.20
N ALA A 513 -10.47 -18.61 -3.04
CA ALA A 513 -9.11 -19.07 -3.34
C ALA A 513 -8.72 -20.32 -2.54
N ARG A 514 -9.22 -20.49 -1.31
CA ARG A 514 -9.04 -21.69 -0.48
C ARG A 514 -9.97 -22.85 -0.86
N LYS A 515 -11.10 -22.60 -1.52
CA LYS A 515 -12.00 -23.65 -2.04
C LYS A 515 -11.48 -24.23 -3.36
N ASP A 516 -10.73 -23.42 -4.10
CA ASP A 516 -10.09 -23.79 -5.37
C ASP A 516 -8.69 -24.42 -5.16
N LEU A 517 -8.18 -24.39 -3.91
CA LEU A 517 -7.01 -25.13 -3.39
C LEU A 517 -7.48 -26.46 -2.79
#